data_AF-A0A0F9BSA7-F1
#
_entry.id   AF-A0A0F9BSA7-F1
#
_cell.length_a   1.000
_cell.length_b   1.000
_cell.length_c   1.000
_cell.angle_alpha   90.00
_cell.angle_beta   90.00
_cell.angle_gamma   90.00
#
_symmetry.space_group_name_H-M   'P 1'
#
loop_
_entity.id
_entity.type
_entity.pdbx_description
1 polymer ?
#
loop_
_entity_poly.entity_id
_entity_poly.type
_entity_poly.pdbx_seq_one_letter_code
_entity_poly.pdbx_strand_id
1 'polypeptide(L)' 'MEVLAVIPARGGSVRTPKKNIKLLNGKPLIAYAIEAAKKSEYITQIIISTDDKEIMQLA' A
#
# COMPACT_ATOMS: atom_id res chain seq x y z
N MET A 1 11.54 -20.59 2.56
CA MET A 1 10.13 -20.35 2.94
C MET A 1 9.69 -19.13 2.17
N GLU A 2 8.59 -19.22 1.43
CA GLU A 2 8.05 -18.07 0.69
C GLU A 2 6.99 -17.37 1.53
N VAL A 3 7.11 -16.06 1.68
CA VAL A 3 6.22 -15.24 2.48
C VAL A 3 5.69 -14.11 1.60
N LEU A 4 4.40 -14.18 1.30
CA LEU A 4 3.69 -13.20 0.50
C LEU A 4 3.07 -12.13 1.40
N ALA A 5 3.45 -10.87 1.19
CA ALA A 5 2.79 -9.72 1.77
C ALA A 5 1.70 -9.19 0.83
N VAL A 6 0.45 -9.14 1.32
CA VAL A 6 -0.68 -8.59 0.58
C VAL A 6 -1.10 -7.27 1.22
N ILE A 7 -1.04 -6.18 0.46
CA ILE A 7 -1.41 -4.82 0.91
C ILE A 7 -2.73 -4.44 0.22
N PRO A 8 -3.89 -4.55 0.91
CA PRO A 8 -5.17 -4.12 0.35
C PRO A 8 -5.30 -2.60 0.43
N ALA A 9 -5.41 -1.96 -0.73
CA ALA A 9 -5.50 -0.52 -0.85
C ALA A 9 -6.68 -0.13 -1.75
N ARG A 10 -7.90 -0.26 -1.23
CA ARG A 10 -9.10 0.17 -1.97
C ARG A 10 -9.20 1.68 -2.11
N GLY A 11 -9.78 2.16 -3.22
CA GLY A 11 -10.08 3.58 -3.41
C GLY A 11 -11.20 4.09 -2.47
N GLY A 12 -12.20 3.23 -2.25
CA GLY A 12 -13.42 3.52 -1.47
C GLY A 12 -13.22 3.61 0.05
N SER A 13 -12.58 4.67 0.53
CA SER A 13 -12.45 4.94 1.97
C SER A 13 -13.62 5.80 2.48
N VAL A 14 -14.55 5.18 3.22
CA VAL A 14 -15.81 5.82 3.69
C VAL A 14 -15.58 7.01 4.62
N ARG A 15 -14.68 6.87 5.61
CA ARG A 15 -14.44 7.91 6.63
C ARG A 15 -13.40 8.96 6.21
N THR A 16 -12.55 8.62 5.26
CA THR A 16 -11.49 9.50 4.77
C THR A 16 -11.27 9.17 3.30
N PRO A 17 -11.95 9.86 2.37
CA PRO A 17 -11.84 9.59 0.94
C PRO A 17 -10.38 9.51 0.49
N LYS A 18 -10.05 8.53 -0.36
CA LYS A 18 -8.72 8.34 -0.93
C LYS A 18 -7.58 8.24 0.12
N LYS A 19 -7.88 7.68 1.31
CA LYS A 19 -6.94 7.57 2.44
C LYS A 19 -5.56 7.01 2.04
N ASN A 20 -5.52 6.02 1.15
CA ASN A 20 -4.28 5.33 0.78
C ASN A 20 -3.27 6.19 0.00
N ILE A 21 -3.77 7.13 -0.81
CA ILE A 21 -2.91 8.09 -1.54
C ILE A 21 -2.73 9.41 -0.80
N LYS A 22 -3.57 9.67 0.22
CA LYS A 22 -3.48 10.91 1.00
C LYS A 22 -2.13 10.98 1.70
N LEU A 23 -1.54 12.17 1.66
CA LEU A 23 -0.27 12.43 2.33
C LEU A 23 -0.44 12.37 3.85
N LEU A 24 0.38 11.54 4.48
CA LEU A 24 0.65 11.53 5.91
C LEU A 24 2.13 11.89 6.06
N ASN A 25 2.42 12.99 6.74
CA ASN A 25 3.78 13.47 6.97
C ASN A 25 4.65 13.55 5.68
N GLY A 26 4.07 14.06 4.59
CA GLY A 26 4.76 14.24 3.30
C GLY A 26 4.84 13.01 2.40
N LYS A 27 4.35 11.84 2.83
CA LYS A 27 4.31 10.61 2.01
C LYS A 27 2.89 10.04 1.91
N PRO A 28 2.49 9.45 0.78
CA PRO A 28 1.22 8.73 0.67
C PRO A 28 1.14 7.63 1.71
N LEU A 29 -0.03 7.45 2.34
CA LEU A 29 -0.17 6.48 3.43
C LEU A 29 0.26 5.05 3.03
N ILE A 30 -0.08 4.62 1.82
CA ILE A 30 0.28 3.29 1.31
C ILE A 30 1.80 3.09 1.23
N ALA A 31 2.56 4.16 1.00
CA ALA A 31 4.02 4.09 0.88
C ALA A 31 4.67 3.56 2.15
N TYR A 32 4.13 3.87 3.33
CA TYR A 32 4.64 3.34 4.60
C TYR A 32 4.55 1.82 4.68
N ALA A 33 3.43 1.24 4.24
CA ALA A 33 3.26 -0.21 4.24
C ALA A 33 4.20 -0.88 3.22
N ILE A 34 4.35 -0.28 2.04
CA ILE A 34 5.26 -0.77 0.99
C ILE A 34 6.72 -0.70 1.46
N GLU A 35 7.14 0.42 2.05
CA GLU A 35 8.50 0.60 2.60
C GLU A 35 8.78 -0.40 3.73
N ALA A 36 7.82 -0.63 4.63
CA ALA A 36 7.97 -1.61 5.69
C ALA A 36 8.08 -3.04 5.13
N ALA A 37 7.26 -3.39 4.13
CA ALA A 37 7.32 -4.70 3.49
C ALA A 37 8.65 -4.91 2.74
N LYS A 38 9.14 -3.90 2.03
CA LYS A 38 10.44 -3.94 1.32
C LYS A 38 11.65 -4.03 2.26
N LYS A 39 11.54 -3.52 3.49
CA LYS A 39 12.62 -3.58 4.50
C LYS A 39 12.65 -4.90 5.28
N SER A 40 11.62 -5.73 5.16
CA SER A 40 11.56 -7.01 5.87
C SER A 40 12.43 -8.05 5.17
N GLU A 41 13.33 -8.67 5.92
CA GLU A 41 14.15 -9.79 5.44
C GLU A 41 13.33 -11.08 5.23
N TYR A 42 12.12 -11.13 5.80
CA TYR A 42 11.27 -12.32 5.75
C TYR A 42 10.30 -12.34 4.57
N ILE A 43 10.01 -11.19 3.95
CA ILE A 43 9.01 -11.08 2.88
C ILE A 43 9.67 -11.35 1.54
N THR A 44 9.19 -12.35 0.81
CA THR A 44 9.75 -12.74 -0.49
C THR A 44 9.00 -12.10 -1.66
N GLN A 45 7.70 -11.82 -1.49
CA GLN A 45 6.88 -11.14 -2.50
C GLN A 45 5.91 -10.14 -1.88
N ILE A 46 5.63 -9.08 -2.62
CA ILE A 46 4.69 -8.02 -2.23
C ILE A 46 3.65 -7.87 -3.34
N ILE A 47 2.37 -7.98 -2.98
CA ILE A 47 1.24 -7.73 -3.89
C ILE A 47 0.38 -6.62 -3.29
N ILE A 48 0.03 -5.65 -4.13
CA ILE A 48 -0.90 -4.57 -3.77
C ILE A 48 -2.21 -4.85 -4.49
N SER A 49 -3.28 -5.03 -3.71
CA SER A 49 -4.62 -5.27 -4.23
C SER A 49 -5.41 -3.96 -4.19
N THR A 50 -5.73 -3.42 -5.37
CA THR A 50 -6.45 -2.17 -5.49
C THR A 50 -7.42 -2.18 -6.68
N ASP A 51 -8.53 -1.48 -6.52
CA ASP A 51 -9.53 -1.16 -7.54
C ASP A 51 -9.36 0.27 -8.10
N ASP A 52 -8.40 1.04 -7.57
CA ASP A 52 -8.19 2.44 -7.90
C ASP A 52 -6.93 2.64 -8.75
N LYS A 53 -7.09 3.29 -9.91
CA LYS A 53 -5.98 3.56 -10.84
C LYS A 53 -4.92 4.48 -10.25
N GLU A 54 -5.30 5.42 -9.38
CA GLU A 54 -4.33 6.33 -8.73
C GLU A 54 -3.43 5.57 -7.76
N ILE A 55 -3.98 4.57 -7.06
CA ILE A 55 -3.21 3.70 -6.17
C ILE A 55 -2.26 2.81 -6.99
N MET A 56 -2.72 2.31 -8.14
CA MET A 56 -1.90 1.49 -9.05
C MET A 56 -0.72 2.25 -9.65
N GLN A 57 -0.84 3.55 -9.94
CA GLN A 57 0.27 4.37 -10.45
C GLN A 57 1.32 4.73 -9.40
N LEU A 58 0.98 4.61 -8.12
CA LEU A 58 1.80 5.05 -7.00
C LEU A 58 2.62 3.92 -6.36
N ALA A 59 2.20 2.67 -6.63
CA ALA A 59 2.76 1.41 -6.15
C ALA A 59 3.93 0.92 -7.01
#